data_AF-A0A919KAJ4-F1
#
_entry.id   AF-A0A919KAJ4-F1
#
_cell.length_a   1.000
_cell.length_b   1.000
_cell.length_c   1.000
_cell.angle_alpha   90.00
_cell.angle_beta   90.00
_cell.angle_gamma   90.00
#
_symmetry.space_group_name_H-M   'P 1'
#
loop_
_entity.id
_entity.type
_entity.pdbx_description
1 polymer ?
#
loop_
_entity_poly.entity_id
_entity_poly.type
_entity_poly.pdbx_seq_one_letter_code
_entity_poly.pdbx_strand_id
1 'polypeptide(L)'
;MLRRWFAATQDGVIFGSEPKAILAHPDFRAVLDADGLRDIPGHAMFRGMREVKPGHTVRVSRAGLTGQAYWRLAVREHTDSLEQTTSSAWRPGSTSASPSPIRGWSTTRSTSPGR
;
A
#
# COMPACT_ATOMS: atom_id res chain seq x y z
N MET A 1 1.50 3.16 14.10
CA MET A 1 1.34 2.52 12.78
C MET A 1 1.09 3.61 11.76
N LEU A 2 1.96 3.78 10.75
CA LEU A 2 1.76 4.83 9.73
C LEU A 2 0.75 4.34 8.68
N ARG A 3 -0.41 4.99 8.64
CA ARG A 3 -1.44 4.78 7.61
C ARG A 3 -1.13 5.67 6.41
N ARG A 4 -1.62 5.31 5.23
CA ARG A 4 -1.49 6.15 4.01
C ARG A 4 -2.87 6.37 3.43
N TRP A 5 -3.15 7.57 2.98
CA TRP A 5 -4.47 8.02 2.58
C TRP A 5 -4.47 8.53 1.15
N PHE A 6 -5.59 8.36 0.45
CA PHE A 6 -5.80 8.89 -0.88
C PHE A 6 -7.27 9.25 -1.14
N ALA A 7 -7.51 10.22 -2.02
CA ALA A 7 -8.84 10.60 -2.48
C ALA A 7 -8.81 10.87 -4.00
N ALA A 8 -9.83 10.43 -4.73
CA ALA A 8 -9.94 10.72 -6.16
C ALA A 8 -10.48 12.14 -6.37
N THR A 9 -9.96 12.83 -7.38
CA THR A 9 -10.47 14.13 -7.86
C THR A 9 -10.95 13.97 -9.31
N GLN A 10 -11.46 15.05 -9.91
CA GLN A 10 -11.85 15.04 -11.32
C GLN A 10 -10.65 14.71 -12.24
N ASP A 11 -9.48 15.28 -11.93
CA ASP A 11 -8.30 15.21 -12.79
C ASP A 11 -7.19 14.30 -12.26
N GLY A 12 -7.38 13.63 -11.11
CA GLY A 12 -6.33 12.77 -10.56
C GLY A 12 -6.61 12.21 -9.16
N VAL A 13 -5.55 12.22 -8.34
CA VAL A 13 -5.59 11.72 -6.95
C VAL A 13 -4.82 12.66 -6.03
N ILE A 14 -5.36 12.85 -4.84
CA ILE A 14 -4.64 13.47 -3.72
C ILE A 14 -4.13 12.32 -2.85
N PHE A 15 -2.88 12.42 -2.40
CA PHE A 15 -2.25 11.40 -1.55
C PHE A 15 -1.51 12.05 -0.38
N GLY A 16 -1.55 11.40 0.79
CA GLY A 16 -0.79 11.83 1.95
C GLY A 16 -0.59 10.72 2.97
N SER A 17 0.45 10.85 3.79
CA SER A 17 0.70 9.94 4.93
C SER A 17 -0.25 10.17 6.10
N GLU A 18 -1.04 11.25 6.07
CA GLU A 18 -1.98 11.62 7.13
C GLU A 18 -3.27 12.19 6.52
N PRO A 19 -4.44 12.05 7.17
CA PRO A 19 -5.71 12.56 6.64
C PRO A 19 -5.68 14.07 6.39
N LYS A 20 -4.99 14.83 7.25
CA LYS A 20 -4.90 16.28 7.17
C LYS A 20 -4.31 16.78 5.85
N ALA A 21 -3.46 15.99 5.19
CA ALA A 21 -2.91 16.34 3.88
C ALA A 21 -3.99 16.37 2.79
N ILE A 22 -4.99 15.49 2.88
CA ILE A 22 -6.13 15.47 1.95
C ILE A 22 -7.10 16.60 2.28
N LEU A 23 -7.39 16.83 3.56
CA LEU A 23 -8.32 17.88 4.02
C LEU A 23 -7.86 19.30 3.70
N ALA A 24 -6.54 19.50 3.56
CA ALA A 24 -5.98 20.79 3.18
C ALA A 24 -6.07 21.09 1.67
N HIS A 25 -6.44 20.11 0.84
CA HIS A 25 -6.48 20.28 -0.61
C HIS A 25 -7.78 20.99 -1.05
N PRO A 26 -7.71 22.06 -1.88
CA PRO A 26 -8.90 22.86 -2.25
C PRO A 26 -9.99 22.05 -2.97
N ASP A 27 -9.59 21.08 -3.79
CA ASP A 27 -10.53 20.24 -4.54
C ASP A 27 -11.16 19.11 -3.69
N PHE A 28 -10.80 18.98 -2.41
CA PHE A 28 -11.39 18.00 -1.51
C PHE A 28 -12.39 18.66 -0.55
N ARG A 29 -13.65 18.25 -0.64
CA ARG A 29 -14.69 18.70 0.28
C ARG A 29 -14.80 17.77 1.48
N ALA A 30 -14.53 18.27 2.67
CA ALA A 30 -14.69 17.55 3.93
C ALA A 30 -16.19 17.31 4.24
N VAL A 31 -16.73 16.19 3.77
CA VAL A 31 -18.12 15.75 4.03
C VAL A 31 -18.09 14.48 4.87
N LEU A 32 -18.79 14.46 5.99
CA LEU A 32 -19.02 13.25 6.78
C LEU A 32 -20.33 12.60 6.32
N ASP A 33 -20.32 11.29 6.16
CA ASP A 33 -21.53 10.48 6.00
C ASP A 33 -21.89 9.79 7.33
N ALA A 34 -23.01 9.07 7.34
CA ALA A 34 -23.50 8.38 8.54
C ALA A 34 -22.49 7.36 9.10
N ASP A 35 -21.66 6.76 8.23
CA ASP A 35 -20.62 5.82 8.65
C ASP A 35 -19.41 6.58 9.25
N GLY A 36 -19.02 7.71 8.66
CA GLY A 36 -18.04 8.63 9.24
C GLY A 36 -18.46 9.17 10.62
N LEU A 37 -19.77 9.31 10.87
CA LEU A 37 -20.31 9.71 12.17
C LEU A 37 -20.28 8.57 13.21
N ARG A 38 -20.32 7.31 12.78
CA ARG A 38 -20.25 6.14 13.68
C ARG A 38 -18.83 5.89 14.21
N ASP A 39 -17.82 6.31 13.46
CA ASP A 39 -16.40 6.06 13.77
C ASP A 39 -15.71 7.28 14.43
N ILE A 40 -16.49 8.19 15.04
CA ILE A 40 -15.97 9.39 15.73
C ILE A 40 -14.89 9.09 16.80
N PRO A 41 -14.94 7.99 17.58
CA PRO A 41 -13.86 7.68 18.52
C PRO A 41 -12.57 7.19 17.82
N GLY A 42 -12.65 6.85 16.53
CA GLY A 42 -11.71 5.98 15.84
C GLY A 42 -11.32 6.43 14.43
N HIS A 43 -11.39 7.74 14.12
CA HIS A 43 -11.08 8.41 12.84
C HIS A 43 -12.33 8.63 11.96
N ALA A 44 -12.93 9.83 12.05
CA ALA A 44 -14.02 10.23 11.17
C ALA A 44 -13.60 10.11 9.69
N MET A 45 -14.24 9.18 8.96
CA MET A 45 -13.99 8.97 7.54
C MET A 45 -14.75 10.01 6.74
N PHE A 46 -14.02 10.89 6.07
CA PHE A 46 -14.61 11.82 5.11
C PHE A 46 -14.95 11.09 3.81
N ARG A 47 -16.13 11.39 3.26
CA ARG A 47 -16.62 10.81 2.02
C ARG A 47 -15.59 10.96 0.90
N GLY A 48 -15.23 9.85 0.28
CA GLY A 48 -14.26 9.81 -0.82
C GLY A 48 -12.79 9.71 -0.40
N MET A 49 -12.47 9.90 0.88
CA MET A 49 -11.15 9.62 1.43
C MET A 49 -11.02 8.13 1.76
N ARG A 50 -9.89 7.52 1.38
CA ARG A 50 -9.64 6.09 1.55
C ARG A 50 -8.24 5.84 2.08
N GLU A 51 -8.08 4.77 2.85
CA GLU A 51 -6.77 4.29 3.27
C GLU A 51 -6.21 3.26 2.26
N VAL A 52 -4.90 3.32 2.02
CA VAL A 52 -4.16 2.22 1.39
C VAL A 52 -3.98 1.09 2.40
N LYS A 53 -4.63 -0.05 2.14
CA LYS A 53 -4.51 -1.23 2.99
C LYS A 53 -3.05 -1.69 3.16
N PRO A 54 -2.62 -2.16 4.33
CA PRO A 54 -1.32 -2.78 4.51
C PRO A 54 -1.10 -3.93 3.50
N GLY A 55 0.13 -4.08 3.00
CA GLY A 55 0.43 -5.11 1.99
C GLY A 55 -0.20 -4.85 0.61
N HIS A 56 -0.78 -3.66 0.36
CA HIS A 56 -1.37 -3.28 -0.92
C HIS A 56 -0.67 -2.10 -1.58
N THR A 57 -0.76 -2.07 -2.91
CA THR A 57 -0.50 -0.91 -3.74
C THR A 57 -1.81 -0.36 -4.29
N VAL A 58 -1.85 0.95 -4.52
CA VAL A 58 -2.90 1.62 -5.30
C VAL A 58 -2.25 2.17 -6.55
N ARG A 59 -2.74 1.76 -7.71
CA ARG A 59 -2.29 2.24 -9.02
C ARG A 59 -3.33 3.21 -9.57
N VAL A 60 -2.86 4.38 -9.99
CA VAL A 60 -3.65 5.41 -10.67
C VAL A 60 -3.32 5.37 -12.15
N SER A 61 -4.34 5.34 -13.00
CA SER A 61 -4.20 5.36 -14.44
C SER A 61 -5.36 6.12 -15.08
N ARG A 62 -5.27 6.42 -16.39
CA ARG A 62 -6.41 6.99 -17.14
C ARG A 62 -7.65 6.09 -17.13
N ALA A 63 -7.48 4.78 -16.95
CA ALA A 63 -8.58 3.83 -16.82
C ALA A 63 -9.22 3.82 -15.41
N GLY A 64 -8.67 4.59 -14.47
CA GLY A 64 -9.14 4.68 -13.10
C GLY A 64 -8.14 4.14 -12.06
N LEU A 65 -8.65 3.91 -10.85
CA LEU A 65 -7.89 3.48 -9.68
C LEU A 65 -8.06 1.97 -9.44
N THR A 66 -6.94 1.27 -9.30
CA THR A 66 -6.94 -0.17 -8.98
C THR A 66 -6.08 -0.44 -7.75
N GLY A 67 -6.62 -1.18 -6.77
CA GLY A 67 -5.87 -1.67 -5.62
C GLY A 67 -5.47 -3.12 -5.82
N GLN A 68 -4.23 -3.48 -5.46
CA GLN A 68 -3.73 -4.87 -5.52
C GLN A 68 -2.92 -5.20 -4.28
N ALA A 69 -3.14 -6.38 -3.71
CA ALA A 69 -2.26 -6.89 -2.67
C ALA A 69 -0.91 -7.27 -3.30
N TYR A 70 0.18 -6.66 -2.85
CA TYR A 70 1.53 -7.11 -3.18
C TYR A 70 2.03 -8.15 -2.19
N TRP A 71 1.46 -8.18 -0.98
CA TRP A 71 1.79 -9.15 0.05
C TRP A 71 0.55 -9.50 0.88
N ARG A 72 0.43 -10.78 1.23
CA ARG A 72 -0.59 -11.30 2.12
C ARG A 72 0.02 -12.40 2.96
N LEU A 73 -0.19 -12.36 4.27
CA LEU A 73 0.18 -13.46 5.14
C LEU A 73 -0.75 -14.64 4.84
N ALA A 74 -0.21 -15.71 4.27
CA ALA A 74 -0.90 -16.99 4.19
C ALA A 74 -0.57 -17.77 5.47
N VAL A 75 -1.54 -17.87 6.37
CA VAL A 75 -1.38 -18.70 7.57
C VAL A 75 -1.47 -20.16 7.12
N ARG A 76 -0.41 -20.91 7.41
CA ARG A 76 -0.39 -22.37 7.33
C ARG A 76 -0.05 -22.91 8.72
N GLU A 77 -0.52 -24.10 9.03
CA GLU A 77 -0.12 -24.76 10.26
C GLU A 77 1.41 -24.86 10.30
N HIS A 78 1.97 -24.42 11.42
CA HIS A 78 3.40 -24.49 11.67
C HIS A 78 3.73 -25.93 12.04
N THR A 79 4.20 -26.71 11.06
CA THR A 79 4.55 -28.12 11.26
C THR A 79 6.00 -28.32 11.71
N ASP A 80 6.79 -27.25 11.79
CA ASP A 80 8.18 -27.38 12.21
C ASP A 80 8.23 -27.67 13.72
N SER A 81 9.06 -28.64 14.09
CA SER A 81 9.40 -28.89 15.49
C SER A 81 10.15 -27.69 16.09
N LEU A 82 10.26 -27.66 17.43
CA LEU A 82 11.02 -26.63 18.13
C LEU A 82 12.48 -26.56 17.67
N GLU A 83 13.09 -27.72 17.42
CA GLU A 83 14.46 -27.83 16.91
C GLU A 83 14.60 -27.26 15.48
N GLN A 84 13.63 -27.54 14.61
CA GLN A 84 13.61 -27.01 13.24
C GLN A 84 13.36 -25.49 13.19
N THR A 85 12.53 -24.98 14.10
CA THR A 85 12.22 -23.54 14.21
C THR A 85 13.43 -22.75 14.71
N THR A 86 14.17 -23.29 15.68
CA THR A 86 15.35 -22.63 16.27
C THR A 86 16.58 -22.73 15.37
N SER A 87 16.71 -23.77 14.56
CA SER A 87 17.82 -23.94 13.61
C SER A 87 17.70 -23.03 12.37
N SER A 88 16.47 -22.78 11.89
CA SER A 88 16.20 -21.84 10.79
C SER A 88 16.09 -20.38 11.22
N ALA A 89 16.12 -20.12 12.54
CA ALA A 89 16.19 -18.77 13.07
C ALA A 89 17.41 -18.08 12.47
N TRP A 90 17.13 -16.99 11.77
CA TRP A 90 18.07 -16.19 11.01
C TRP A 90 19.46 -16.10 11.68
N ARG A 91 20.48 -16.61 10.99
CA ARG A 91 21.89 -16.42 11.37
C ARG A 91 22.45 -15.22 10.60
N PRO A 92 23.06 -14.23 11.29
CA PRO A 92 23.71 -13.11 10.60
C PRO A 92 24.80 -13.65 9.66
N GLY A 93 24.66 -13.35 8.36
CA GLY A 93 25.54 -13.84 7.28
C GLY A 93 24.89 -14.77 6.26
N SER A 94 23.64 -15.22 6.47
CA SER A 94 22.90 -16.03 5.49
C SER A 94 22.08 -15.13 4.54
N THR A 95 22.55 -14.95 3.30
CA THR A 95 21.78 -14.27 2.26
C THR A 95 20.78 -15.26 1.64
N SER A 96 19.53 -15.20 2.06
CA SER A 96 18.40 -15.80 1.32
C SER A 96 17.26 -14.79 1.16
N ALA A 97 17.54 -13.71 0.43
CA ALA A 97 16.48 -12.89 -0.13
C ALA A 97 16.20 -13.39 -1.56
N SER A 98 15.19 -14.24 -1.72
CA SER A 98 14.57 -14.45 -3.03
C SER A 98 13.27 -13.63 -3.08
N PRO A 99 13.30 -12.38 -3.57
CA PRO A 99 12.07 -11.67 -3.86
C PRO A 99 11.40 -12.34 -5.07
N SER A 100 10.13 -12.72 -4.91
CA SER A 100 9.31 -13.13 -6.05
C SER A 100 9.33 -12.03 -7.13
N PRO A 101 9.56 -12.36 -8.41
CA PRO A 101 9.64 -11.36 -9.45
C PRO A 101 8.26 -10.70 -9.62
N ILE A 102 8.23 -9.38 -9.45
CA ILE A 102 7.10 -8.55 -9.85
C ILE A 102 6.97 -8.71 -11.36
N ARG A 103 5.94 -9.43 -11.83
CA ARG A 103 5.60 -9.50 -13.26
C ARG A 103 5.33 -8.07 -13.74
N GLY A 104 6.20 -7.53 -14.60
CA GLY A 104 5.93 -6.30 -15.33
C GLY A 104 7.07 -5.29 -15.47
N TRP A 105 8.28 -5.54 -14.94
CA TRP A 105 9.41 -4.63 -15.14
C TRP A 105 10.35 -5.15 -16.23
N SER A 106 10.11 -4.76 -17.47
CA SER A 106 11.12 -4.81 -18.54
C SER A 106 11.88 -3.50 -18.53
N THR A 107 13.09 -3.49 -17.96
CA THR A 107 14.02 -2.37 -18.10
C THR A 107 14.59 -2.38 -19.50
N THR A 108 13.97 -1.67 -20.44
CA THR A 108 14.60 -1.38 -21.73
C THR A 108 15.75 -0.41 -21.46
N ARG A 109 16.97 -0.94 -21.36
CA ARG A 109 18.20 -0.14 -21.33
C ARG A 109 18.36 0.47 -22.73
N SER A 110 17.97 1.73 -22.87
CA SER A 110 18.29 2.55 -24.05
C SER A 110 19.79 2.84 -24.04
N THR A 111 20.57 2.11 -24.83
CA THR A 111 21.93 2.53 -25.20
C THR A 111 21.86 3.44 -26.41
N SER A 112 22.07 4.75 -26.22
CA SER A 112 22.41 5.66 -27.31
C SER A 112 23.83 5.35 -27.81
N PRO A 113 24.08 5.26 -29.12
CA PRO A 113 25.44 5.30 -29.64
C PRO A 113 25.96 6.74 -29.59
N GLY A 114 27.14 6.91 -28.99
CA GLY A 114 27.86 8.19 -28.98
C GLY A 114 28.23 8.66 -30.38
N ARG A 115 28.29 9.99 -30.51
CA ARG A 115 28.98 10.70 -31.59
C ARG A 115 30.46 10.82 -31.26
#